data_AF-I0I0H5-F1
#
_entry.id   AF-I0I0H5-F1
#
_cell.length_a   1.000
_cell.length_b   1.000
_cell.length_c   1.000
_cell.angle_alpha   90.00
_cell.angle_beta   90.00
_cell.angle_gamma   90.00
#
_symmetry.space_group_name_H-M   'P 1'
#
loop_
_entity.id
_entity.type
_entity.pdbx_description
1 polymer ?
#
loop_
_entity_poly.entity_id
_entity_poly.type
_entity_poly.pdbx_seq_one_letter_code
_entity_poly.pdbx_strand_id
1 'polypeptide(L)'
;MSERTGDPFTDLNGYGKPERWTISRLEPLPEEEWTRMREFLALSDAEMEAMLTTVEALFRRGHELVVATYDYLLHNPETAAILGWESGADPAHLAERRRFFTVWLARLLGMDFSADLANYLFRAGKYHAAHGPRHIHVPPVYVTGSISLVNSAFGRFIMEEMPGHPSAPLAMAGWNKALTLHLHLMQMGYQAAVAIDQGEIGIPFMLFGRMRTVTGVQTLIVHVEDGAPVETALRKFFNYFPQSRAEVFDVEWAGGERLDSHGTPWFTVNRLYTVKPMWRVLLNGKDLSYVGGPSTPLHAGDEIHIFPPGR
;
A
#
# COMPACT_ATOMS: atom_id res chain seq x y z
N MET A 1 -37.68 41.75 -15.70
CA MET A 1 -37.60 41.11 -14.37
C MET A 1 -36.90 39.79 -14.56
N SER A 2 -35.63 39.71 -14.17
CA SER A 2 -34.83 38.48 -14.18
C SER A 2 -34.41 38.25 -12.73
N GLU A 3 -34.97 37.22 -12.11
CA GLU A 3 -34.68 36.85 -10.73
C GLU A 3 -33.26 36.29 -10.64
N ARG A 4 -32.38 37.01 -9.94
CA ARG A 4 -31.11 36.46 -9.44
C ARG A 4 -31.43 35.52 -8.28
N THR A 5 -31.39 34.22 -8.53
CA THR A 5 -31.29 33.19 -7.51
C THR A 5 -29.85 33.14 -7.00
N GLY A 6 -29.47 34.14 -6.19
CA GLY A 6 -28.23 34.14 -5.42
C GLY A 6 -28.51 33.66 -4.01
N ASP A 7 -27.74 32.68 -3.53
CA ASP A 7 -27.71 32.28 -2.13
C ASP A 7 -27.30 33.50 -1.26
N PRO A 8 -28.16 33.98 -0.34
CA PRO A 8 -27.91 35.18 0.47
C PRO A 8 -26.76 35.03 1.47
N PHE A 9 -26.17 33.83 1.61
CA PHE A 9 -25.03 33.58 2.48
C PHE A 9 -23.66 33.67 1.78
N THR A 10 -23.63 33.84 0.46
CA THR A 10 -22.38 33.90 -0.32
C THR A 10 -21.54 35.14 0.00
N ASP A 11 -22.19 36.27 0.37
CA ASP A 11 -21.51 37.56 0.57
C ASP A 11 -21.13 37.86 2.03
N LEU A 12 -21.55 37.04 3.00
CA LEU A 12 -21.37 37.34 4.43
C LEU A 12 -20.00 36.94 5.00
N ASN A 13 -19.22 36.11 4.29
CA ASN A 13 -17.98 35.56 4.82
C ASN A 13 -16.68 36.06 4.15
N GLY A 14 -16.74 36.95 3.15
CA GLY A 14 -15.53 37.53 2.53
C GLY A 14 -14.58 36.53 1.85
N TYR A 15 -14.94 35.25 1.78
CA TYR A 15 -14.20 34.22 1.07
C TYR A 15 -14.81 34.08 -0.33
N GLY A 16 -13.96 34.09 -1.37
CA GLY A 16 -14.38 33.88 -2.76
C GLY A 16 -15.13 32.56 -2.98
N LYS A 17 -15.67 32.31 -4.18
CA LYS A 17 -16.35 31.04 -4.46
C LYS A 17 -15.40 29.86 -4.16
N PRO A 18 -15.85 28.79 -3.48
CA PRO A 18 -15.02 27.63 -3.21
C PRO A 18 -14.52 27.03 -4.52
N GLU A 19 -13.21 26.95 -4.67
CA GLU A 19 -12.61 26.25 -5.81
C GLU A 19 -12.51 24.76 -5.49
N ARG A 20 -13.08 23.92 -6.37
CA ARG A 20 -12.79 22.49 -6.32
C ARG A 20 -11.36 22.28 -6.74
N TRP A 21 -10.60 21.61 -5.89
CA TRP A 21 -9.24 21.25 -6.20
C TRP A 21 -9.12 19.78 -6.57
N THR A 22 -8.07 19.48 -7.31
CA THR A 22 -7.73 18.14 -7.75
C THR A 22 -6.33 17.79 -7.28
N ILE A 23 -6.07 16.50 -7.09
CA ILE A 23 -4.72 15.96 -6.99
C ILE A 23 -4.49 14.95 -8.09
N SER A 24 -3.26 14.87 -8.57
CA SER A 24 -2.85 13.94 -9.63
C SER A 24 -1.74 13.02 -9.15
N ARG A 25 -1.36 12.02 -9.95
CA ARG A 25 -0.20 11.15 -9.68
C ARG A 25 -0.24 10.47 -8.30
N LEU A 26 -1.43 10.04 -7.86
CA LEU A 26 -1.52 9.02 -6.81
C LEU A 26 -1.07 7.69 -7.39
N GLU A 27 -0.37 6.88 -6.59
CA GLU A 27 0.05 5.54 -6.98
C GLU A 27 -1.17 4.65 -7.26
N PRO A 28 -1.08 3.60 -8.08
CA PRO A 28 -2.18 2.67 -8.29
C PRO A 28 -2.74 2.11 -6.97
N LEU A 29 -4.04 1.79 -6.93
CA LEU A 29 -4.60 1.05 -5.79
C LEU A 29 -3.98 -0.37 -5.75
N PRO A 30 -3.87 -1.00 -4.56
CA PRO A 30 -3.33 -2.36 -4.45
C PRO A 30 -4.03 -3.36 -5.38
N GLU A 31 -5.34 -3.32 -5.50
CA GLU A 31 -6.12 -4.19 -6.39
C GLU A 31 -5.95 -3.89 -7.89
N GLU A 32 -5.68 -2.62 -8.25
CA GLU A 32 -5.37 -2.23 -9.62
C GLU A 32 -4.00 -2.77 -10.01
N GLU A 33 -3.00 -2.58 -9.14
CA GLU A 33 -1.65 -3.09 -9.38
C GLU A 33 -1.62 -4.62 -9.37
N TRP A 34 -2.37 -5.25 -8.46
CA TRP A 34 -2.54 -6.70 -8.43
C TRP A 34 -2.99 -7.24 -9.79
N THR A 35 -4.01 -6.63 -10.37
CA THR A 35 -4.53 -7.00 -11.69
C THR A 35 -3.48 -6.79 -12.78
N ARG A 36 -2.89 -5.59 -12.82
CA ARG A 36 -1.86 -5.22 -13.82
C ARG A 36 -0.65 -6.14 -13.78
N MET A 37 -0.15 -6.46 -12.59
CA MET A 37 1.03 -7.30 -12.41
C MET A 37 0.73 -8.77 -12.70
N ARG A 38 -0.48 -9.25 -12.40
CA ARG A 38 -0.93 -10.58 -12.82
C ARG A 38 -0.96 -10.74 -14.33
N GLU A 39 -1.50 -9.74 -15.04
CA GLU A 39 -1.51 -9.72 -16.50
C GLU A 39 -0.10 -9.71 -17.06
N PHE A 40 0.78 -8.88 -16.52
CA PHE A 40 2.19 -8.81 -16.92
C PHE A 40 2.94 -10.13 -16.72
N LEU A 41 2.74 -10.80 -15.58
CA LEU A 41 3.38 -12.08 -15.27
C LEU A 41 2.83 -13.24 -16.11
N ALA A 42 1.70 -13.04 -16.79
CA ALA A 42 1.05 -14.02 -17.65
C ALA A 42 0.99 -15.41 -16.99
N LEU A 43 0.41 -15.46 -15.78
CA LEU A 43 0.18 -16.72 -15.09
C LEU A 43 -0.89 -17.52 -15.85
N SER A 44 -0.47 -18.60 -16.50
CA SER A 44 -1.33 -19.38 -17.40
C SER A 44 -2.22 -20.36 -16.64
N ASP A 45 -3.33 -20.77 -17.26
CA ASP A 45 -4.21 -21.80 -16.70
C ASP A 45 -3.46 -23.12 -16.44
N ALA A 46 -2.54 -23.49 -17.33
CA ALA A 46 -1.71 -24.69 -17.16
C ALA A 46 -0.77 -24.59 -15.94
N GLU A 47 -0.21 -23.41 -15.67
CA GLU A 47 0.56 -23.16 -14.45
C GLU A 47 -0.33 -23.20 -13.21
N MET A 48 -1.54 -22.64 -13.27
CA MET A 48 -2.52 -22.67 -12.16
C MET A 48 -2.93 -24.10 -11.81
N GLU A 49 -3.23 -24.94 -12.80
CA GLU A 49 -3.56 -26.35 -12.60
C GLU A 49 -2.37 -27.14 -12.05
N ALA A 50 -1.16 -26.87 -12.55
CA ALA A 50 0.05 -27.48 -12.02
C ALA A 50 0.32 -27.07 -10.56
N MET A 51 0.14 -25.80 -10.23
CA MET A 51 0.22 -25.30 -8.85
C MET A 51 -0.79 -26.01 -7.95
N LEU A 52 -2.07 -26.07 -8.36
CA LEU A 52 -3.14 -26.79 -7.64
C LEU A 52 -2.76 -28.24 -7.34
N THR A 53 -2.16 -28.94 -8.31
CA THR A 53 -1.71 -30.32 -8.15
C THR A 53 -0.63 -30.48 -7.06
N THR A 54 0.14 -29.42 -6.77
CA THR A 54 1.21 -29.44 -5.75
C THR A 54 0.79 -28.92 -4.38
N VAL A 55 -0.42 -28.36 -4.25
CA VAL A 55 -0.90 -27.71 -3.01
C VAL A 55 -0.87 -28.67 -1.82
N GLU A 56 -1.32 -29.92 -1.99
CA GLU A 56 -1.35 -30.90 -0.89
C GLU A 56 0.07 -31.21 -0.38
N ALA A 57 1.02 -31.44 -1.28
CA ALA A 57 2.42 -31.69 -0.93
C ALA A 57 3.03 -30.52 -0.15
N LEU A 58 2.74 -29.29 -0.57
CA LEU A 58 3.19 -28.08 0.12
C LEU A 58 2.52 -27.92 1.50
N PHE A 59 1.22 -28.21 1.62
CA PHE A 59 0.51 -28.14 2.90
C PHE A 59 1.04 -29.14 3.94
N ARG A 60 1.33 -30.39 3.52
CA ARG A 60 1.89 -31.42 4.44
C ARG A 60 3.15 -30.94 5.16
N ARG A 61 3.93 -30.08 4.52
CA ARG A 61 5.19 -29.54 5.05
C ARG A 61 5.15 -28.05 5.38
N GLY A 62 3.98 -27.43 5.35
CA GLY A 62 3.82 -26.01 5.63
C GLY A 62 4.29 -25.62 7.04
N HIS A 63 4.03 -26.47 8.04
CA HIS A 63 4.53 -26.26 9.40
C HIS A 63 6.07 -26.25 9.47
N GLU A 64 6.73 -27.19 8.77
CA GLU A 64 8.18 -27.25 8.68
C GLU A 64 8.75 -25.96 8.08
N LEU A 65 8.17 -25.46 6.99
CA LEU A 65 8.60 -24.20 6.37
C LEU A 65 8.52 -23.02 7.35
N VAL A 66 7.40 -22.90 8.06
CA VAL A 66 7.21 -21.81 9.03
C VAL A 66 8.26 -21.88 10.14
N VAL A 67 8.46 -23.06 10.73
CA VAL A 67 9.45 -23.26 11.81
C VAL A 67 10.86 -22.98 11.30
N ALA A 68 11.26 -23.63 10.21
CA ALA A 68 12.60 -23.52 9.65
C ALA A 68 12.94 -22.09 9.22
N THR A 69 11.97 -21.32 8.73
CA THR A 69 12.21 -19.92 8.36
C THR A 69 12.58 -19.08 9.58
N TYR A 70 11.83 -19.18 10.68
CA TYR A 70 12.17 -18.41 11.88
C TYR A 70 13.42 -18.91 12.59
N ASP A 71 13.67 -20.21 12.53
CA ASP A 71 14.92 -20.76 13.04
C ASP A 71 16.10 -20.20 12.24
N TYR A 72 16.01 -20.12 10.91
CA TYR A 72 17.03 -19.48 10.07
C TYR A 72 17.23 -18.00 10.43
N LEU A 73 16.15 -17.23 10.55
CA LEU A 73 16.21 -15.80 10.91
C LEU A 73 16.81 -15.57 12.32
N LEU A 74 16.60 -16.50 13.24
CA LEU A 74 17.19 -16.45 14.57
C LEU A 74 18.71 -16.73 14.56
N HIS A 75 19.17 -17.62 13.68
CA HIS A 75 20.60 -17.98 13.59
C HIS A 75 21.43 -16.98 12.77
N ASN A 76 20.80 -16.20 11.88
CA ASN A 76 21.50 -15.14 11.17
C ASN A 76 21.64 -13.90 12.09
N PRO A 77 22.88 -13.43 12.38
CA PRO A 77 23.11 -12.37 13.36
C PRO A 77 22.39 -11.05 13.04
N GLU A 78 22.31 -10.68 11.77
CA GLU A 78 21.72 -9.41 11.36
C GLU A 78 20.20 -9.44 11.49
N THR A 79 19.55 -10.52 11.06
CA THR A 79 18.10 -10.66 11.24
C THR A 79 17.71 -10.89 12.70
N ALA A 80 18.54 -11.55 13.49
CA ALA A 80 18.35 -11.65 14.93
C ALA A 80 18.39 -10.26 15.59
N ALA A 81 19.35 -9.41 15.22
CA ALA A 81 19.43 -8.03 15.72
C ALA A 81 18.23 -7.18 15.32
N ILE A 82 17.78 -7.27 14.06
CA ILE A 82 16.57 -6.58 13.58
C ILE A 82 15.34 -6.98 14.42
N LEU A 83 15.24 -8.26 14.80
CA LEU A 83 14.09 -8.80 15.53
C LEU A 83 14.22 -8.67 17.07
N GLY A 84 15.36 -8.21 17.57
CA GLY A 84 15.68 -8.15 19.00
C GLY A 84 15.82 -9.54 19.64
N TRP A 85 16.38 -10.50 18.91
CA TRP A 85 16.48 -11.92 19.25
C TRP A 85 17.93 -12.40 19.49
N GLU A 86 18.89 -11.49 19.69
CA GLU A 86 20.31 -11.82 19.85
C GLU A 86 20.58 -12.72 21.07
N SER A 87 19.71 -12.65 22.09
CA SER A 87 19.77 -13.49 23.30
C SER A 87 18.74 -14.63 23.28
N GLY A 88 18.19 -14.95 22.10
CA GLY A 88 17.08 -15.87 21.93
C GLY A 88 15.76 -15.14 21.63
N ALA A 89 14.85 -15.85 20.95
CA ALA A 89 13.56 -15.26 20.57
C ALA A 89 12.61 -15.13 21.77
N ASP A 90 11.98 -13.96 21.92
CA ASP A 90 10.80 -13.81 22.78
C ASP A 90 9.71 -14.81 22.32
N PRO A 91 9.26 -15.75 23.19
CA PRO A 91 8.27 -16.75 22.81
C PRO A 91 6.96 -16.16 22.29
N ALA A 92 6.51 -15.04 22.86
CA ALA A 92 5.26 -14.39 22.44
C ALA A 92 5.42 -13.75 21.06
N HIS A 93 6.52 -13.04 20.83
CA HIS A 93 6.86 -12.49 19.51
C HIS A 93 7.03 -13.59 18.47
N LEU A 94 7.77 -14.67 18.75
CA LEU A 94 7.96 -15.78 17.82
C LEU A 94 6.63 -16.46 17.45
N ALA A 95 5.76 -16.72 18.43
CA ALA A 95 4.44 -17.31 18.19
C ALA A 95 3.56 -16.40 17.31
N GLU A 96 3.56 -15.10 17.56
CA GLU A 96 2.88 -14.09 16.75
C GLU A 96 3.38 -14.11 15.30
N ARG A 97 4.70 -14.08 15.09
CA ARG A 97 5.30 -14.09 13.75
C ARG A 97 4.99 -15.39 12.99
N ARG A 98 5.11 -16.56 13.65
CA ARG A 98 4.73 -17.86 13.09
C ARG A 98 3.26 -17.91 12.70
N ARG A 99 2.36 -17.32 13.48
CA ARG A 99 0.93 -17.22 13.15
C ARG A 99 0.69 -16.39 11.89
N PHE A 100 1.31 -15.21 11.78
CA PHE A 100 1.17 -14.38 10.58
C PHE A 100 1.68 -15.07 9.31
N PHE A 101 2.83 -15.73 9.39
CA PHE A 101 3.36 -16.53 8.29
C PHE A 101 2.37 -17.65 7.93
N THR A 102 1.91 -18.42 8.90
CA THR A 102 0.99 -19.55 8.67
C THR A 102 -0.28 -19.10 7.95
N VAL A 103 -0.87 -17.96 8.36
CA VAL A 103 -2.05 -17.41 7.69
C VAL A 103 -1.74 -17.00 6.25
N TRP A 104 -0.62 -16.32 6.01
CA TRP A 104 -0.20 -15.96 4.65
C TRP A 104 0.04 -17.20 3.77
N LEU A 105 0.73 -18.21 4.29
CA LEU A 105 0.99 -19.46 3.59
C LEU A 105 -0.30 -20.19 3.25
N ALA A 106 -1.25 -20.25 4.19
CA ALA A 106 -2.56 -20.85 3.95
C ALA A 106 -3.35 -20.12 2.84
N ARG A 107 -3.29 -18.79 2.78
CA ARG A 107 -3.93 -18.01 1.70
C ARG A 107 -3.24 -18.25 0.35
N LEU A 108 -1.91 -18.26 0.33
CA LEU A 108 -1.12 -18.54 -0.88
C LEU A 108 -1.41 -19.94 -1.43
N LEU A 109 -1.34 -20.97 -0.58
CA LEU A 109 -1.61 -22.35 -0.98
C LEU A 109 -3.10 -22.62 -1.24
N GLY A 110 -3.99 -21.81 -0.65
CA GLY A 110 -5.42 -21.79 -0.96
C GLY A 110 -5.76 -21.12 -2.29
N MET A 111 -4.76 -20.71 -3.08
CA MET A 111 -4.93 -20.04 -4.38
C MET A 111 -5.80 -18.78 -4.27
N ASP A 112 -5.68 -18.05 -3.16
CA ASP A 112 -6.37 -16.77 -3.00
C ASP A 112 -5.71 -15.73 -3.91
N PHE A 113 -6.44 -15.29 -4.94
CA PHE A 113 -6.01 -14.17 -5.78
C PHE A 113 -6.99 -12.98 -5.74
N SER A 114 -7.68 -12.81 -4.61
CA SER A 114 -8.67 -11.76 -4.41
C SER A 114 -8.06 -10.36 -4.21
N ALA A 115 -8.89 -9.33 -4.40
CA ALA A 115 -8.54 -7.94 -4.06
C ALA A 115 -8.28 -7.76 -2.54
N ASP A 116 -8.89 -8.59 -1.69
CA ASP A 116 -8.61 -8.57 -0.24
C ASP A 116 -7.16 -9.00 0.03
N LEU A 117 -6.66 -10.03 -0.65
CA LEU A 117 -5.26 -10.44 -0.49
C LEU A 117 -4.29 -9.35 -0.94
N ALA A 118 -4.58 -8.64 -2.03
CA ALA A 118 -3.77 -7.50 -2.47
C ALA A 118 -3.64 -6.43 -1.36
N ASN A 119 -4.76 -6.08 -0.72
CA ASN A 119 -4.79 -5.14 0.39
C ASN A 119 -4.07 -5.68 1.65
N TYR A 120 -4.21 -6.99 1.93
CA TYR A 120 -3.49 -7.66 3.02
C TYR A 120 -1.97 -7.59 2.82
N LEU A 121 -1.48 -7.88 1.61
CA LEU A 121 -0.05 -7.85 1.27
C LEU A 121 0.51 -6.42 1.32
N PHE A 122 -0.23 -5.44 0.80
CA PHE A 122 0.13 -4.03 0.93
C PHE A 122 0.28 -3.62 2.41
N ARG A 123 -0.67 -4.02 3.27
CA ARG A 123 -0.58 -3.79 4.72
C ARG A 123 0.63 -4.51 5.35
N ALA A 124 0.91 -5.74 4.94
CA ALA A 124 2.08 -6.47 5.42
C ALA A 124 3.39 -5.74 5.04
N GLY A 125 3.45 -5.13 3.86
CA GLY A 125 4.54 -4.25 3.44
C GLY A 125 4.80 -3.10 4.41
N LYS A 126 3.74 -2.37 4.78
CA LYS A 126 3.82 -1.29 5.79
C LYS A 126 4.37 -1.78 7.13
N TYR A 127 3.99 -2.98 7.55
CA TYR A 127 4.47 -3.54 8.82
C TYR A 127 5.96 -3.88 8.81
N HIS A 128 6.50 -4.29 7.67
CA HIS A 128 7.95 -4.47 7.51
C HIS A 128 8.69 -3.13 7.51
N ALA A 129 8.04 -2.04 7.09
CA ALA A 129 8.61 -0.69 7.15
C ALA A 129 8.52 -0.01 8.54
N ALA A 130 8.38 -0.77 9.64
CA ALA A 130 8.18 -0.26 11.01
C ALA A 130 6.80 0.36 11.35
N HIS A 131 5.78 0.20 10.50
CA HIS A 131 4.42 0.71 10.80
C HIS A 131 3.50 -0.36 11.39
N GLY A 132 4.08 -1.43 11.93
CA GLY A 132 3.40 -2.44 12.73
C GLY A 132 3.48 -2.13 14.24
N PRO A 133 2.75 -2.86 15.10
CA PRO A 133 2.65 -2.57 16.53
C PRO A 133 4.00 -2.56 17.30
N ARG A 134 5.00 -3.29 16.80
CA ARG A 134 6.33 -3.39 17.42
C ARG A 134 7.35 -2.39 16.86
N HIS A 135 6.98 -1.61 15.83
CA HIS A 135 7.86 -0.64 15.18
C HIS A 135 9.22 -1.20 14.72
N ILE A 136 9.24 -2.49 14.34
CA ILE A 136 10.43 -3.14 13.82
C ILE A 136 10.56 -2.82 12.34
N HIS A 137 11.67 -2.18 11.99
CA HIS A 137 12.02 -1.91 10.60
C HIS A 137 12.84 -3.09 10.05
N VAL A 138 12.29 -3.78 9.05
CA VAL A 138 12.97 -4.87 8.33
C VAL A 138 13.43 -4.32 6.98
N PRO A 139 14.75 -4.24 6.71
CA PRO A 139 15.25 -3.83 5.40
C PRO A 139 14.66 -4.68 4.26
N PRO A 140 14.33 -4.08 3.10
CA PRO A 140 13.55 -4.73 2.07
C PRO A 140 14.29 -5.90 1.43
N VAL A 141 15.63 -5.89 1.46
CA VAL A 141 16.48 -6.99 1.00
C VAL A 141 16.18 -8.30 1.75
N TYR A 142 15.85 -8.24 3.05
CA TYR A 142 15.49 -9.42 3.84
C TYR A 142 14.10 -9.96 3.51
N VAL A 143 13.17 -9.08 3.12
CA VAL A 143 11.84 -9.50 2.66
C VAL A 143 11.98 -10.23 1.32
N THR A 144 12.74 -9.67 0.37
CA THR A 144 13.05 -10.29 -0.92
C THR A 144 13.75 -11.64 -0.75
N GLY A 145 14.79 -11.69 0.10
CA GLY A 145 15.50 -12.94 0.40
C GLY A 145 14.60 -14.00 1.02
N SER A 146 13.69 -13.61 1.92
CA SER A 146 12.74 -14.54 2.54
C SER A 146 11.77 -15.17 1.54
N ILE A 147 11.32 -14.41 0.53
CA ILE A 147 10.49 -14.96 -0.55
C ILE A 147 11.26 -15.98 -1.39
N SER A 148 12.55 -15.74 -1.63
CA SER A 148 13.42 -16.72 -2.30
C SER A 148 13.57 -18.01 -1.48
N LEU A 149 13.74 -17.91 -0.16
CA LEU A 149 13.78 -19.07 0.74
C LEU A 149 12.49 -19.91 0.67
N VAL A 150 11.32 -19.25 0.62
CA VAL A 150 10.04 -19.93 0.43
C VAL A 150 9.99 -20.66 -0.91
N ASN A 151 10.38 -20.01 -2.01
CA ASN A 151 10.39 -20.63 -3.33
C ASN A 151 11.33 -21.85 -3.38
N SER A 152 12.52 -21.76 -2.79
CA SER A 152 13.44 -22.89 -2.69
C SER A 152 12.88 -24.03 -1.85
N ALA A 153 12.20 -23.71 -0.74
CA ALA A 153 11.52 -24.72 0.07
C ALA A 153 10.37 -25.41 -0.69
N PHE A 154 9.60 -24.67 -1.49
CA PHE A 154 8.56 -25.25 -2.34
C PHE A 154 9.15 -26.25 -3.33
N GLY A 155 10.24 -25.89 -4.02
CA GLY A 155 10.93 -26.79 -4.94
C GLY A 155 11.40 -28.07 -4.24
N ARG A 156 12.01 -27.94 -3.06
CA ARG A 156 12.43 -29.08 -2.25
C ARG A 156 11.26 -29.97 -1.82
N PHE A 157 10.19 -29.37 -1.30
CA PHE A 157 9.00 -30.10 -0.84
C PHE A 157 8.32 -30.86 -1.97
N ILE A 158 8.14 -30.23 -3.12
CA ILE A 158 7.54 -30.88 -4.30
C ILE A 158 8.44 -32.03 -4.77
N MET A 159 9.76 -31.85 -4.80
CA MET A 159 10.69 -32.91 -5.20
C MET A 159 10.64 -34.12 -4.25
N GLU A 160 10.54 -33.89 -2.94
CA GLU A 160 10.52 -34.94 -1.92
C GLU A 160 9.15 -35.66 -1.84
N GLU A 161 8.03 -34.93 -1.92
CA GLU A 161 6.67 -35.49 -1.81
C GLU A 161 6.11 -36.01 -3.14
N MET A 162 6.60 -35.51 -4.27
CA MET A 162 6.12 -35.82 -5.62
C MET A 162 7.28 -36.14 -6.58
N PRO A 163 8.12 -37.14 -6.27
CA PRO A 163 9.33 -37.42 -7.04
C PRO A 163 9.01 -37.76 -8.50
N GLY A 164 9.61 -37.02 -9.43
CA GLY A 164 9.43 -37.22 -10.87
C GLY A 164 8.05 -36.82 -11.43
N HIS A 165 7.21 -36.14 -10.63
CA HIS A 165 5.88 -35.76 -11.08
C HIS A 165 5.93 -34.76 -12.25
N PRO A 166 5.21 -35.00 -13.36
CA PRO A 166 5.33 -34.20 -14.58
C PRO A 166 4.93 -32.73 -14.39
N SER A 167 4.01 -32.44 -13.46
CA SER A 167 3.58 -31.05 -13.17
C SER A 167 4.61 -30.23 -12.38
N ALA A 168 5.63 -30.84 -11.78
CA ALA A 168 6.53 -30.13 -10.84
C ALA A 168 7.27 -28.92 -11.46
N PRO A 169 7.88 -29.02 -12.66
CA PRO A 169 8.55 -27.86 -13.27
C PRO A 169 7.58 -26.71 -13.57
N LEU A 170 6.39 -27.04 -14.08
CA LEU A 170 5.38 -26.04 -14.44
C LEU A 170 4.77 -25.38 -13.19
N ALA A 171 4.53 -26.17 -12.14
CA ALA A 171 4.09 -25.66 -10.84
C ALA A 171 5.11 -24.69 -10.25
N MET A 172 6.42 -25.01 -10.33
CA MET A 172 7.48 -24.11 -9.84
C MET A 172 7.54 -22.79 -10.60
N ALA A 173 7.31 -22.80 -11.92
CA ALA A 173 7.18 -21.56 -12.69
C ALA A 173 6.00 -20.71 -12.20
N GLY A 174 4.84 -21.35 -11.97
CA GLY A 174 3.65 -20.70 -11.41
C GLY A 174 3.86 -20.14 -10.00
N TRP A 175 4.43 -20.92 -9.09
CA TRP A 175 4.73 -20.48 -7.72
C TRP A 175 5.72 -19.32 -7.69
N ASN A 176 6.75 -19.33 -8.55
CA ASN A 176 7.68 -18.22 -8.67
C ASN A 176 6.97 -16.92 -9.10
N LYS A 177 6.05 -16.99 -10.08
CA LYS A 177 5.25 -15.85 -10.51
C LYS A 177 4.33 -15.35 -9.38
N ALA A 178 3.62 -16.25 -8.69
CA ALA A 178 2.75 -15.90 -7.57
C ALA A 178 3.51 -15.24 -6.41
N LEU A 179 4.67 -15.79 -6.04
CA LEU A 179 5.54 -15.23 -5.00
C LEU A 179 6.10 -13.86 -5.41
N THR A 180 6.46 -13.68 -6.69
CA THR A 180 6.90 -12.38 -7.23
C THR A 180 5.79 -11.34 -7.13
N LEU A 181 4.56 -11.71 -7.48
CA LEU A 181 3.39 -10.84 -7.31
C LEU A 181 3.20 -10.45 -5.84
N HIS A 182 3.30 -11.41 -4.92
CA HIS A 182 3.15 -11.14 -3.49
C HIS A 182 4.22 -10.18 -2.96
N LEU A 183 5.48 -10.40 -3.37
CA LEU A 183 6.61 -9.53 -3.02
C LEU A 183 6.39 -8.10 -3.52
N HIS A 184 5.91 -7.94 -4.76
CA HIS A 184 5.66 -6.62 -5.34
C HIS A 184 4.63 -5.82 -4.54
N LEU A 185 3.51 -6.43 -4.14
CA LEU A 185 2.50 -5.74 -3.34
C LEU A 185 3.00 -5.37 -1.94
N MET A 186 3.81 -6.23 -1.32
CA MET A 186 4.49 -5.88 -0.07
C MET A 186 5.48 -4.73 -0.28
N GLN A 187 6.21 -4.70 -1.39
CA GLN A 187 7.15 -3.62 -1.71
C GLN A 187 6.44 -2.28 -1.89
N MET A 188 5.27 -2.26 -2.56
CA MET A 188 4.46 -1.04 -2.66
C MET A 188 4.04 -0.51 -1.29
N GLY A 189 3.56 -1.39 -0.42
CA GLY A 189 3.17 -1.02 0.95
C GLY A 189 4.35 -0.49 1.75
N TYR A 190 5.50 -1.15 1.61
CA TYR A 190 6.75 -0.73 2.24
C TYR A 190 7.18 0.67 1.80
N GLN A 191 7.15 0.95 0.48
CA GLN A 191 7.49 2.26 -0.08
C GLN A 191 6.53 3.35 0.35
N ALA A 192 5.22 3.05 0.38
CA ALA A 192 4.22 3.99 0.85
C ALA A 192 4.43 4.38 2.32
N ALA A 193 4.81 3.43 3.17
CA ALA A 193 5.16 3.68 4.57
C ALA A 193 6.41 4.55 4.70
N VAL A 194 7.52 4.16 4.08
CA VAL A 194 8.77 4.94 4.08
C VAL A 194 8.54 6.36 3.57
N ALA A 195 7.71 6.54 2.54
CA ALA A 195 7.43 7.86 1.98
C ALA A 195 6.78 8.82 2.98
N ILE A 196 5.94 8.33 3.91
CA ILE A 196 5.32 9.23 4.92
C ILE A 196 6.34 9.71 5.96
N ASP A 197 7.43 8.97 6.17
CA ASP A 197 8.46 9.30 7.15
C ASP A 197 9.57 10.18 6.58
N GLN A 198 9.60 10.37 5.25
CA GLN A 198 10.61 11.18 4.57
C GLN A 198 10.28 12.67 4.59
N GLY A 199 11.20 13.50 5.06
CA GLY A 199 11.13 14.96 5.01
C GLY A 199 11.57 15.61 6.32
N GLU A 200 11.89 16.89 6.27
CA GLU A 200 12.43 17.65 7.41
C GLU A 200 11.35 18.03 8.45
N ILE A 201 10.12 18.29 8.01
CA ILE A 201 9.03 18.76 8.88
C ILE A 201 7.90 17.73 8.95
N GLY A 202 7.42 17.45 10.16
CA GLY A 202 6.27 16.57 10.39
C GLY A 202 4.96 17.36 10.43
N ILE A 203 4.03 17.02 9.54
CA ILE A 203 2.71 17.65 9.43
C ILE A 203 1.67 16.72 10.06
N PRO A 204 1.02 17.12 11.17
CA PRO A 204 -0.05 16.33 11.77
C PRO A 204 -1.29 16.33 10.87
N PHE A 205 -1.75 15.13 10.52
CA PHE A 205 -3.05 14.89 9.92
C PHE A 205 -4.04 14.47 11.00
N MET A 206 -5.05 15.31 11.27
CA MET A 206 -6.16 14.96 12.15
C MET A 206 -7.36 14.47 11.33
N LEU A 207 -7.79 13.25 11.62
CA LEU A 207 -8.88 12.60 10.90
C LEU A 207 -10.17 12.65 11.71
N PHE A 208 -11.31 12.78 11.04
CA PHE A 208 -12.62 12.87 11.68
C PHE A 208 -13.65 11.94 11.03
N GLY A 209 -14.66 11.56 11.82
CA GLY A 209 -15.81 10.76 11.36
C GLY A 209 -15.42 9.54 10.52
N ARG A 210 -15.95 9.46 9.29
CA ARG A 210 -15.74 8.32 8.37
C ARG A 210 -14.26 8.05 8.06
N MET A 211 -13.40 9.07 8.07
CA MET A 211 -11.96 8.86 7.87
C MET A 211 -11.33 8.03 8.97
N ARG A 212 -11.73 8.22 10.24
CA ARG A 212 -11.23 7.39 11.34
C ARG A 212 -11.62 5.93 11.16
N THR A 213 -12.85 5.67 10.72
CA THR A 213 -13.35 4.31 10.47
C THR A 213 -12.58 3.62 9.35
N VAL A 214 -12.33 4.31 8.24
CA VAL A 214 -11.69 3.72 7.05
C VAL A 214 -10.17 3.57 7.18
N THR A 215 -9.52 4.47 7.93
CA THR A 215 -8.06 4.43 8.14
C THR A 215 -7.66 3.65 9.40
N GLY A 216 -8.56 3.55 10.37
CA GLY A 216 -8.28 2.94 11.68
C GLY A 216 -7.43 3.81 12.60
N VAL A 217 -7.13 5.06 12.25
CA VAL A 217 -6.30 5.98 13.05
C VAL A 217 -7.02 7.31 13.29
N GLN A 218 -6.66 7.99 14.37
CA GLN A 218 -7.19 9.33 14.68
C GLN A 218 -6.27 10.43 14.16
N THR A 219 -4.96 10.18 14.25
CA THR A 219 -3.90 11.10 13.82
C THR A 219 -2.81 10.33 13.10
N LEU A 220 -2.15 10.99 12.16
CA LEU A 220 -0.95 10.49 11.48
C LEU A 220 0.01 11.66 11.27
N ILE A 221 1.30 11.48 11.48
CA ILE A 221 2.30 12.49 11.10
C ILE A 221 2.79 12.15 9.69
N VAL A 222 2.77 13.13 8.79
CA VAL A 222 3.31 13.00 7.44
C VAL A 222 4.47 13.97 7.30
N HIS A 223 5.65 13.44 7.03
CA HIS A 223 6.85 14.23 6.82
C HIS A 223 6.94 14.73 5.37
N VAL A 224 7.39 15.98 5.22
CA VAL A 224 7.65 16.64 3.94
C VAL A 224 8.84 17.59 4.08
N GLU A 225 9.39 18.05 2.95
CA GLU A 225 10.35 19.16 2.95
C GLU A 225 9.66 20.48 3.33
N ASP A 226 10.38 21.41 3.97
CA ASP A 226 9.86 22.75 4.23
C ASP A 226 9.53 23.50 2.92
N GLY A 227 8.39 24.17 2.88
CA GLY A 227 7.87 24.82 1.68
C GLY A 227 7.27 23.87 0.63
N ALA A 228 7.23 22.56 0.88
CA ALA A 228 6.56 21.62 -0.02
C ALA A 228 5.06 21.95 -0.12
N PRO A 229 4.42 21.79 -1.30
CA PRO A 229 2.99 22.06 -1.45
C PRO A 229 2.17 21.06 -0.64
N VAL A 230 0.99 21.47 -0.17
CA VAL A 230 0.00 20.63 0.52
C VAL A 230 -0.30 19.34 -0.26
N GLU A 231 -0.30 19.42 -1.59
CA GLU A 231 -0.46 18.28 -2.49
C GLU A 231 0.53 17.15 -2.18
N THR A 232 1.77 17.46 -1.84
CA THR A 232 2.80 16.45 -1.50
C THR A 232 2.40 15.64 -0.28
N ALA A 233 1.97 16.32 0.79
CA ALA A 233 1.52 15.66 2.01
C ALA A 233 0.23 14.84 1.77
N LEU A 234 -0.73 15.39 1.02
CA LEU A 234 -1.95 14.68 0.64
C LEU A 234 -1.65 13.42 -0.17
N ARG A 235 -0.73 13.48 -1.14
CA ARG A 235 -0.33 12.31 -1.95
C ARG A 235 0.26 11.22 -1.08
N LYS A 236 1.19 11.55 -0.18
CA LYS A 236 1.76 10.60 0.77
C LYS A 236 0.67 9.95 1.63
N PHE A 237 -0.22 10.76 2.20
CA PHE A 237 -1.35 10.29 2.99
C PHE A 237 -2.25 9.30 2.22
N PHE A 238 -2.69 9.68 1.02
CA PHE A 238 -3.59 8.85 0.21
C PHE A 238 -2.91 7.64 -0.43
N ASN A 239 -1.58 7.66 -0.62
CA ASN A 239 -0.81 6.48 -1.00
C ASN A 239 -0.62 5.53 0.18
N TYR A 240 -0.54 6.04 1.40
CA TYR A 240 -0.47 5.23 2.62
C TYR A 240 -1.81 4.60 3.01
N PHE A 241 -2.92 5.30 2.73
CA PHE A 241 -4.30 4.85 2.91
C PHE A 241 -5.07 4.82 1.58
N PRO A 242 -4.72 3.93 0.63
CA PRO A 242 -5.35 3.90 -0.69
C PRO A 242 -6.87 3.69 -0.61
N GLN A 243 -7.35 2.91 0.37
CA GLN A 243 -8.76 2.64 0.58
C GLN A 243 -9.60 3.90 0.92
N SER A 244 -8.97 4.96 1.41
CA SER A 244 -9.66 6.21 1.74
C SER A 244 -9.97 7.09 0.51
N ARG A 245 -9.33 6.83 -0.63
CA ARG A 245 -9.47 7.66 -1.83
C ARG A 245 -10.89 7.66 -2.38
N ALA A 246 -11.53 6.49 -2.41
CA ALA A 246 -12.91 6.35 -2.88
C ALA A 246 -13.94 7.09 -2.01
N GLU A 247 -13.58 7.41 -0.76
CA GLU A 247 -14.42 8.20 0.13
C GLU A 247 -14.33 9.69 -0.19
N VAL A 248 -13.12 10.18 -0.44
CA VAL A 248 -12.80 11.61 -0.54
C VAL A 248 -12.90 12.14 -1.97
N PHE A 249 -12.62 11.31 -2.98
CA PHE A 249 -12.44 11.78 -4.35
C PHE A 249 -13.43 11.16 -5.34
N ASP A 250 -13.87 11.99 -6.28
CA ASP A 250 -14.37 11.55 -7.58
C ASP A 250 -13.18 11.44 -8.55
N VAL A 251 -13.24 10.45 -9.45
CA VAL A 251 -12.19 10.24 -10.45
C VAL A 251 -12.58 10.92 -11.76
N GLU A 252 -11.72 11.82 -12.22
CA GLU A 252 -11.83 12.48 -13.52
C GLU A 252 -10.62 12.10 -14.40
N TRP A 253 -10.77 12.24 -15.71
CA TRP A 253 -9.72 11.95 -16.67
C TRP A 253 -9.44 13.21 -17.48
N ALA A 254 -8.22 13.73 -17.37
CA ALA A 254 -7.78 14.89 -18.13
C ALA A 254 -6.85 14.45 -19.27
N GLY A 255 -7.12 14.98 -20.47
CA GLY A 255 -6.20 14.89 -21.59
C GLY A 255 -4.94 15.72 -21.30
N GLY A 256 -3.78 15.15 -21.62
CA GLY A 256 -2.49 15.81 -21.58
C GLY A 256 -1.67 15.44 -22.80
N GLU A 257 -0.61 16.20 -23.05
CA GLU A 257 0.32 15.97 -24.14
C GLU A 257 1.68 15.63 -23.53
N ARG A 258 2.27 14.52 -23.96
CA ARG A 258 3.63 14.14 -23.60
C ARG A 258 4.46 14.09 -24.86
N LEU A 259 5.58 14.80 -24.88
CA LEU A 259 6.56 14.67 -25.95
C LEU A 259 7.36 13.38 -25.77
N ASP A 260 7.56 12.62 -26.85
CA ASP A 260 8.52 11.53 -26.85
C ASP A 260 9.97 12.03 -26.97
N SER A 261 10.93 11.10 -27.02
CA SER A 261 12.36 11.41 -27.16
C SER A 261 12.73 12.17 -28.45
N HIS A 262 11.81 12.24 -29.41
CA HIS A 262 11.97 12.95 -30.68
C HIS A 262 11.16 14.25 -30.74
N GLY A 263 10.50 14.64 -29.65
CA GLY A 263 9.65 15.83 -29.61
C GLY A 263 8.29 15.63 -30.29
N THR A 264 7.89 14.40 -30.59
CA THR A 264 6.56 14.13 -31.15
C THR A 264 5.53 14.13 -30.02
N PRO A 265 4.44 14.88 -30.13
CA PRO A 265 3.41 14.89 -29.12
C PRO A 265 2.54 13.64 -29.14
N TRP A 266 2.41 13.03 -27.98
CA TRP A 266 1.51 11.91 -27.71
C TRP A 266 0.42 12.34 -26.73
N PHE A 267 -0.83 12.07 -27.11
CA PHE A 267 -1.94 12.22 -26.17
C PHE A 267 -1.79 11.19 -25.05
N THR A 268 -1.79 11.70 -23.83
CA THR A 268 -1.80 10.92 -22.60
C THR A 268 -3.07 11.27 -21.84
N VAL A 269 -3.65 10.29 -21.15
CA VAL A 269 -4.78 10.53 -20.27
C VAL A 269 -4.26 10.40 -18.85
N ASN A 270 -4.41 11.46 -18.06
CA ASN A 270 -4.00 11.49 -16.67
C ASN A 270 -5.21 11.38 -15.77
N ARG A 271 -5.16 10.46 -14.81
CA ARG A 271 -6.20 10.34 -13.78
C ARG A 271 -6.06 11.50 -12.80
N LEU A 272 -7.15 12.24 -12.62
CA LEU A 272 -7.30 13.31 -11.63
C LEU A 272 -8.27 12.86 -10.54
N TYR A 273 -7.99 13.27 -9.32
CA TYR A 273 -8.80 12.98 -8.13
C TYR A 273 -9.38 14.30 -7.62
N THR A 274 -10.64 14.55 -7.93
CA THR A 274 -11.36 15.77 -7.54
C THR A 274 -12.01 15.57 -6.18
N VAL A 275 -11.79 16.50 -5.25
CA VAL A 275 -12.43 16.39 -3.92
C VAL A 275 -13.96 16.38 -4.06
N LYS A 276 -14.61 15.40 -3.43
CA LYS A 276 -16.07 15.27 -3.44
C LYS A 276 -16.72 16.47 -2.75
N PRO A 277 -17.95 16.85 -3.14
CA PRO A 277 -18.70 17.90 -2.45
C PRO A 277 -18.79 17.64 -0.94
N MET A 278 -18.73 18.73 -0.15
CA MET A 278 -18.85 18.74 1.31
C MET A 278 -17.73 18.04 2.11
N TRP A 279 -16.81 17.34 1.46
CA TRP A 279 -15.54 17.00 2.08
C TRP A 279 -14.72 18.27 2.27
N ARG A 280 -14.15 18.44 3.45
CA ARG A 280 -13.31 19.60 3.76
C ARG A 280 -11.94 19.12 4.18
N VAL A 281 -10.92 19.67 3.54
CA VAL A 281 -9.53 19.52 3.95
C VAL A 281 -9.07 20.91 4.39
N LEU A 282 -8.74 21.05 5.66
CA LEU A 282 -8.34 22.32 6.25
C LEU A 282 -6.84 22.33 6.48
N LEU A 283 -6.17 23.43 6.11
CA LEU A 283 -4.82 23.77 6.53
C LEU A 283 -4.91 24.84 7.63
N ASN A 284 -4.44 24.53 8.84
CA ASN A 284 -4.50 25.45 9.99
C ASN A 284 -5.90 26.02 10.23
N GLY A 285 -6.92 25.17 10.14
CA GLY A 285 -8.32 25.53 10.29
C GLY A 285 -8.97 26.25 9.10
N LYS A 286 -8.22 26.57 8.04
CA LYS A 286 -8.75 27.21 6.81
C LYS A 286 -8.94 26.17 5.71
N ASP A 287 -10.10 26.18 5.08
CA ASP A 287 -10.43 25.21 4.03
C ASP A 287 -9.60 25.48 2.76
N LEU A 288 -8.92 24.44 2.26
CA LEU A 288 -8.06 24.49 1.09
C LEU A 288 -8.76 25.07 -0.14
N SER A 289 -10.07 24.87 -0.27
CA SER A 289 -10.87 25.45 -1.35
C SER A 289 -10.89 26.98 -1.38
N TYR A 290 -10.37 27.65 -0.34
CA TYR A 290 -10.32 29.12 -0.23
C TYR A 290 -8.92 29.69 0.02
N VAL A 291 -7.89 28.86 0.23
CA VAL A 291 -6.54 29.32 0.59
C VAL A 291 -5.46 28.97 -0.42
N GLY A 292 -5.83 28.85 -1.70
CA GLY A 292 -4.91 28.55 -2.80
C GLY A 292 -4.85 27.07 -3.19
N GLY A 293 -5.64 26.21 -2.53
CA GLY A 293 -5.74 24.80 -2.88
C GLY A 293 -4.48 24.00 -2.53
N PRO A 294 -4.25 22.86 -3.21
CA PRO A 294 -3.14 21.96 -2.92
C PRO A 294 -1.75 22.54 -3.22
N SER A 295 -1.63 23.66 -3.92
CA SER A 295 -0.35 24.31 -4.21
C SER A 295 0.18 25.18 -3.06
N THR A 296 -0.63 25.43 -2.03
CA THR A 296 -0.22 26.20 -0.85
C THR A 296 0.98 25.53 -0.17
N PRO A 297 2.05 26.28 0.17
CA PRO A 297 3.22 25.72 0.82
C PRO A 297 2.94 25.33 2.28
N LEU A 298 3.59 24.27 2.74
CA LEU A 298 3.60 23.80 4.13
C LEU A 298 4.85 24.25 4.86
N HIS A 299 4.70 24.58 6.14
CA HIS A 299 5.78 24.99 7.02
C HIS A 299 5.72 24.27 8.37
N ALA A 300 6.83 24.35 9.12
CA ALA A 300 6.90 23.81 10.47
C ALA A 300 5.79 24.39 11.36
N GLY A 301 5.03 23.51 12.02
CA GLY A 301 3.90 23.88 12.88
C GLY A 301 2.54 23.88 12.18
N ASP A 302 2.50 23.67 10.85
CA ASP A 302 1.24 23.50 10.14
C ASP A 302 0.56 22.17 10.46
N GLU A 303 -0.77 22.15 10.41
CA GLU A 303 -1.61 20.96 10.58
C GLU A 303 -2.68 20.83 9.50
N ILE A 304 -3.02 19.60 9.15
CA ILE A 304 -4.05 19.28 8.16
C ILE A 304 -5.21 18.52 8.81
N HIS A 305 -6.44 19.00 8.64
CA HIS A 305 -7.63 18.33 9.14
C HIS A 305 -8.49 17.81 7.97
N ILE A 306 -8.90 16.53 8.04
CA ILE A 306 -9.77 15.93 7.02
C ILE A 306 -11.15 15.64 7.64
N PHE A 307 -12.15 16.40 7.20
CA PHE A 307 -13.53 16.29 7.62
C PHE A 307 -14.41 15.66 6.54
N PRO A 308 -15.17 14.60 6.87
CA PRO A 308 -16.21 14.10 5.99
C PRO A 308 -17.37 15.12 5.90
N PRO A 309 -18.28 14.94 4.92
CA PRO A 309 -19.54 15.69 4.86
C PRO A 309 -20.28 15.64 6.20
N GLY A 310 -20.81 16.80 6.62
CA GLY A 310 -21.70 16.88 7.78
C GLY A 310 -22.94 16.00 7.56
N ARG A 311 -23.46 15.41 8.64
CA ARG A 311 -24.79 14.79 8.60
C ARG A 311 -25.88 15.86 8.51
#